data_AF-A0A699V8F1-F1
#
_entry.id   AF-A0A699V8F1-F1
#
_cell.length_a   1.000
_cell.length_b   1.000
_cell.length_c   1.000
_cell.angle_alpha   90.00
_cell.angle_beta   90.00
_cell.angle_gamma   90.00
#
_symmetry.space_group_name_H-M   'P 1'
#
loop_
_entity.id
_entity.type
_entity.pdbx_description
1 polymer ?
#
loop_
_entity_poly.entity_id
_entity_poly.type
_entity_poly.pdbx_seq_one_letter_code
_entity_poly.pdbx_strand_id
1 'polypeptide(L)' 'RADELYKFLDGTLKTVCDELHHRILDFRLGYNDEMLRRKWTTINKKRLELIVELIDKQMRKRQIIRYLE' A
#
# COMPACT_ATOMS: atom_id res chain seq x y z
N ARG A 1 -11.01 -12.87 13.54
CA ARG A 1 -11.69 -11.87 12.67
C ARG A 1 -10.73 -11.21 11.67
N ALA A 2 -9.64 -11.89 11.25
CA ALA A 2 -8.60 -11.35 10.35
C ALA A 2 -8.54 -12.07 8.98
N ASP A 3 -9.44 -13.02 8.71
CA ASP A 3 -9.36 -13.94 7.56
C ASP A 3 -10.17 -13.53 6.33
N GLU A 4 -10.52 -12.25 6.18
CA GLU A 4 -11.20 -11.83 4.95
C GLU A 4 -10.25 -11.68 3.74
N LEU A 5 -8.93 -11.73 3.97
CA LEU A 5 -7.92 -11.65 2.92
C LEU A 5 -7.79 -12.91 2.08
N TYR A 6 -8.26 -14.07 2.56
CA TYR A 6 -8.34 -15.28 1.75
C TYR A 6 -9.22 -15.07 0.50
N LYS A 7 -10.24 -14.20 0.59
CA LYS A 7 -11.13 -13.86 -0.53
C LYS A 7 -10.45 -13.20 -1.73
N PHE A 8 -9.18 -12.80 -1.59
CA PHE A 8 -8.40 -12.14 -2.64
C PHE A 8 -7.19 -12.96 -3.11
N LEU A 9 -6.99 -14.18 -2.59
CA LEU A 9 -5.89 -15.07 -3.00
C LEU A 9 -6.07 -15.67 -4.41
N ASP A 10 -7.20 -15.44 -5.06
CA ASP A 10 -7.55 -15.92 -6.41
C ASP A 10 -6.90 -15.13 -7.56
N GLY A 11 -5.98 -14.21 -7.25
CA GLY A 11 -5.36 -13.30 -8.20
C GLY A 11 -5.92 -11.87 -8.12
N THR A 12 -7.10 -11.69 -7.50
CA THR A 12 -7.70 -10.36 -7.29
C THR A 12 -6.82 -9.48 -6.41
N LEU A 13 -6.11 -10.04 -5.42
CA LEU A 13 -5.16 -9.28 -4.59
C LEU A 13 -4.01 -8.71 -5.40
N LYS A 14 -3.51 -9.48 -6.38
CA LYS A 14 -2.42 -9.02 -7.25
C LYS A 14 -2.91 -7.87 -8.13
N THR A 15 -4.11 -8.00 -8.72
CA THR A 15 -4.75 -6.91 -9.48
C THR A 15 -4.98 -5.66 -8.62
N VAL A 16 -5.47 -5.82 -7.39
CA VAL A 16 -5.65 -4.70 -6.45
C VAL A 16 -4.31 -4.05 -6.09
N CYS A 17 -3.25 -4.84 -5.87
CA CYS A 17 -1.90 -4.33 -5.62
C CYS A 17 -1.34 -3.61 -6.85
N ASP A 18 -1.48 -4.17 -8.05
CA ASP A 18 -0.99 -3.61 -9.30
C ASP A 18 -1.74 -2.32 -9.66
N GLU A 19 -3.05 -2.25 -9.37
CA GLU A 19 -3.85 -1.05 -9.57
C GLU A 19 -3.57 0.02 -8.51
N LEU A 20 -3.34 -0.34 -7.25
CA LEU A 20 -2.84 0.59 -6.24
C LEU A 20 -1.45 1.12 -6.63
N HIS A 21 -0.58 0.26 -7.13
CA HIS A 21 0.76 0.64 -7.58
C HIS A 21 0.68 1.60 -8.78
N HIS A 22 -0.14 1.31 -9.78
CA HIS A 22 -0.41 2.21 -10.90
C HIS A 22 -1.01 3.53 -10.42
N ARG A 23 -2.01 3.52 -9.56
CA ARG A 23 -2.59 4.75 -9.02
C ARG A 23 -1.57 5.57 -8.23
N ILE A 24 -0.71 4.96 -7.42
CA ILE A 24 0.37 5.67 -6.71
C ILE A 24 1.40 6.26 -7.69
N LEU A 25 1.71 5.55 -8.77
CA LEU A 25 2.57 6.05 -9.85
C LEU A 25 1.89 7.17 -10.66
N ASP A 26 0.60 7.07 -10.96
CA ASP A 26 -0.19 8.12 -11.60
C ASP A 26 -0.36 9.34 -10.70
N PHE A 27 -0.43 9.14 -9.38
CA PHE A 27 -0.32 10.20 -8.37
C PHE A 27 1.04 10.90 -8.44
N ARG A 28 2.11 10.22 -8.85
CA ARG A 28 3.41 10.84 -9.16
C ARG A 28 3.44 11.47 -10.56
N LEU A 29 2.63 10.99 -11.51
CA LEU A 29 2.65 11.38 -12.93
C LEU A 29 1.55 12.39 -13.34
N GLY A 30 0.90 13.05 -12.38
CA GLY A 30 0.11 14.27 -12.66
C GLY A 30 -1.39 14.16 -12.46
N TYR A 31 -1.92 13.02 -11.98
CA TYR A 31 -3.37 12.91 -11.71
C TYR A 31 -3.83 13.68 -10.46
N ASN A 32 -2.89 14.30 -9.75
CA ASN A 32 -3.19 15.07 -8.56
C ASN A 32 -2.42 16.39 -8.56
N ASP A 33 -2.60 17.20 -9.59
CA ASP A 33 -2.07 18.56 -9.64
C ASP A 33 -2.46 19.36 -8.38
N GLU A 34 -3.61 19.08 -7.76
CA GLU A 34 -3.97 19.66 -6.47
C GLU A 34 -3.13 19.15 -5.28
N MET A 35 -2.84 17.85 -5.16
CA MET A 35 -1.91 17.35 -4.12
C MET A 35 -0.44 17.65 -4.42
N LEU A 36 -0.04 17.72 -5.69
CA LEU A 36 1.29 18.19 -6.10
C LEU A 36 1.47 19.66 -5.71
N ARG A 37 0.43 20.49 -5.88
CA ARG A 37 0.38 21.87 -5.38
C ARG A 37 0.26 21.96 -3.86
N ARG A 38 -0.32 20.95 -3.20
CA ARG A 38 -0.43 20.89 -1.74
C ARG A 38 0.92 20.60 -1.12
N LYS A 39 1.54 21.64 -0.56
CA LYS A 39 2.78 21.51 0.21
C LYS A 39 2.58 20.47 1.31
N TRP A 40 3.27 19.34 1.20
CA TRP A 40 3.22 18.29 2.21
C TRP A 40 3.75 18.82 3.52
N THR A 41 2.88 18.90 4.52
CA THR A 41 3.29 19.26 5.87
C THR A 41 4.16 18.13 6.45
N THR A 42 5.05 18.48 7.38
CA THR A 42 5.88 17.49 8.09
C THR A 42 5.04 16.40 8.75
N ILE A 43 3.82 16.73 9.20
CA ILE A 43 2.88 15.77 9.79
C ILE A 43 2.41 14.75 8.75
N ASN A 44 2.06 15.20 7.55
CA ASN A 44 1.61 14.30 6.47
C ASN A 44 2.73 13.34 6.05
N LYS A 45 3.98 13.83 5.98
CA LYS A 45 5.14 12.99 5.67
C LYS A 45 5.39 11.93 6.74
N LYS A 46 5.38 12.32 8.02
CA LYS A 46 5.52 11.38 9.15
C LYS A 46 4.41 10.32 9.18
N ARG A 47 3.17 10.71 8.87
CA ARG A 47 2.05 9.76 8.78
C ARG A 47 2.26 8.77 7.63
N LEU A 48 2.73 9.23 6.48
CA LEU A 48 3.01 8.38 5.34
C LEU A 48 4.12 7.37 5.66
N GLU A 49 5.22 7.80 6.26
CA GLU A 49 6.31 6.90 6.70
C GLU A 49 5.80 5.81 7.63
N LEU A 50 4.99 6.16 8.64
CA LEU A 50 4.41 5.18 9.56
C LEU A 50 3.50 4.17 8.85
N ILE A 51 2.69 4.62 7.89
CA ILE A 51 1.81 3.73 7.12
C ILE A 51 2.64 2.77 6.27
N VAL A 52 3.67 3.26 5.59
CA VAL A 52 4.59 2.44 4.79
C VAL A 52 5.29 1.39 5.66
N GLU A 53 5.82 1.79 6.82
CA GLU A 53 6.47 0.86 7.75
C GLU A 53 5.51 -0.22 8.27
N LEU A 54 4.26 0.15 8.59
CA LEU A 54 3.23 -0.79 9.01
C LEU A 54 2.91 -1.80 7.91
N ILE A 55 2.80 -1.35 6.66
CA ILE A 55 2.58 -2.23 5.50
C ILE A 55 3.76 -3.20 5.35
N ASP A 56 5.00 -2.71 5.37
CA ASP A 56 6.20 -3.55 5.25
C ASP A 56 6.29 -4.60 6.37
N LYS A 57 5.92 -4.23 7.59
CA LYS A 57 5.89 -5.15 8.73
C LYS A 57 4.84 -6.25 8.53
N GLN A 58 3.65 -5.90 8.03
CA GLN A 58 2.59 -6.86 7.72
C GLN A 58 3.00 -7.79 6.58
N MET A 59 3.62 -7.26 5.53
CA MET A 59 4.10 -8.05 4.39
C MET A 59 5.17 -9.06 4.82
N ARG A 60 6.14 -8.65 5.64
CA ARG A 60 7.16 -9.56 6.19
C ARG A 60 6.56 -10.67 7.04
N LYS A 61 5.60 -10.35 7.92
CA LYS A 61 4.90 -11.37 8.71
C LYS A 61 4.20 -12.40 7.82
N ARG A 62 3.53 -11.96 6.76
CA ARG A 62 2.88 -12.86 5.80
C ARG A 62 3.86 -13.71 5.01
N GLN A 63 5.01 -13.15 4.61
CA GLN A 63 6.07 -13.93 3.97
C GLN A 63 6.59 -15.03 4.88
N ILE A 64 6.85 -14.72 6.15
CA ILE A 64 7.33 -15.71 7.14
C ILE A 64 6.30 -16.83 7.31
N ILE A 65 5.01 -16.52 7.43
CA ILE A 65 3.95 -17.53 7.55
C ILE A 65 3.96 -18.45 6.32
N ARG A 66 4.02 -17.90 5.09
CA ARG A 66 4.08 -18.69 3.85
C ARG A 66 5.32 -19.58 3.71
N TYR A 67 6.43 -19.25 4.36
CA TYR A 67 7.64 -20.07 4.37
C TYR A 67 7.60 -21.19 5.41
N LEU A 68 6.71 -21.08 6.41
CA LEU A 68 6.54 -22.04 7.50
C LEU A 68 5.34 -22.99 7.27
N GLU A 69 4.51 -22.69 6.28
CA GLU A 69 3.51 -23.60 5.69
C GLU A 69 4.17 -24.56 4.69
#